data_AF-A0A8B6GJY9-F1
#
_entry.id   AF-A0A8B6GJY9-F1
#
_cell.length_a   1.000
_cell.length_b   1.000
_cell.length_c   1.000
_cell.angle_alpha   90.00
_cell.angle_beta   90.00
_cell.angle_gamma   90.00
#
_symmetry.space_group_name_H-M   'P 1'
#
loop_
_entity.id
_entity.type
_entity.pdbx_description
1 polymer ?
#
loop_
_entity_poly.entity_id
_entity_poly.type
_entity_poly.pdbx_seq_one_letter_code
_entity_poly.pdbx_strand_id
1 'polypeptide(L)'
;PDKVSLPTVISTGSGCLYKGSIYHQGDNWEDGCVYNCTCDDEQSGHFSCQALCPVYDHLPNICKVVIPNGQCCGHVECSPVRPLPTAPDEGCFFKGQYYGCSETVIDDCKYKCEFVSANLGFYRCKELCYKWDLPASCTLREPAQGKCCKTPSCPPWISIEYPKGYKEE
;
A
#
# COMPACT_ATOMS: atom_id res chain seq x y z
N PRO A 1 -1.69 -38.80 -17.60
CA PRO A 1 -3.16 -38.87 -17.56
C PRO A 1 -3.70 -37.87 -16.52
N ASP A 2 -4.25 -36.70 -16.86
CA ASP A 2 -4.73 -36.20 -18.13
C ASP A 2 -4.59 -34.67 -18.16
N LYS A 3 -4.00 -34.14 -19.24
CA LYS A 3 -4.06 -32.72 -19.56
C LYS A 3 -5.42 -32.46 -20.19
N VAL A 4 -6.29 -31.71 -19.52
CA VAL A 4 -7.52 -31.23 -20.15
C VAL A 4 -7.15 -30.10 -21.09
N SER A 5 -6.94 -30.45 -22.36
CA SER A 5 -6.87 -29.51 -23.46
C SER A 5 -8.26 -28.91 -23.69
N LEU A 6 -8.45 -27.66 -23.27
CA LEU A 6 -9.60 -26.86 -23.70
C LEU A 6 -9.41 -26.49 -25.19
N PRO A 7 -10.49 -26.40 -25.98
CA PRO A 7 -10.40 -26.12 -27.40
C PRO A 7 -9.69 -24.79 -27.61
N THR A 8 -8.79 -24.76 -28.61
CA THR A 8 -8.19 -23.54 -29.12
C THR A 8 -9.30 -22.63 -29.65
N VAL A 9 -9.79 -21.74 -28.78
CA VAL A 9 -10.56 -20.59 -29.24
C VAL A 9 -9.55 -19.71 -29.95
N ILE A 10 -9.65 -19.65 -31.28
CA ILE A 10 -9.04 -18.59 -32.07
C ILE A 10 -9.81 -17.32 -31.64
N SER A 11 -9.44 -16.75 -30.49
CA SER A 11 -9.96 -15.46 -30.07
C SER A 11 -9.26 -14.44 -30.93
N THR A 12 -9.97 -13.94 -31.92
CA THR A 12 -9.62 -12.72 -32.64
C THR A 12 -9.77 -11.46 -31.76
N GLY A 13 -9.86 -11.60 -30.43
CA GLY A 13 -9.81 -10.48 -29.48
C GLY A 13 -8.61 -10.62 -28.56
N SER A 14 -7.61 -9.76 -28.75
CA SER A 14 -6.67 -9.35 -27.70
C SER A 14 -7.44 -8.65 -26.57
N GLY A 15 -7.04 -8.87 -25.32
CA GLY A 15 -7.69 -8.23 -24.19
C GLY A 15 -7.35 -8.85 -22.83
N CYS A 16 -7.44 -8.04 -21.79
CA CYS A 16 -7.34 -8.45 -20.40
C CYS A 16 -8.63 -9.15 -19.96
N LEU A 17 -8.58 -10.46 -19.74
CA LEU A 17 -9.72 -11.23 -19.25
C LEU A 17 -9.83 -11.10 -17.73
N TYR A 18 -10.92 -10.50 -17.26
CA TYR A 18 -11.21 -10.34 -15.83
C TYR A 18 -12.65 -10.76 -15.52
N LYS A 19 -12.83 -11.75 -14.64
CA LYS A 19 -14.12 -12.32 -14.21
C LYS A 19 -15.10 -12.66 -15.36
N GLY A 20 -14.56 -13.12 -16.49
CA GLY A 20 -15.35 -13.50 -17.67
C GLY A 20 -15.62 -12.37 -18.67
N SER A 21 -15.20 -11.14 -18.36
CA SER A 21 -15.26 -9.98 -19.26
C SER A 21 -13.88 -9.71 -19.87
N ILE A 22 -13.84 -9.33 -21.14
CA ILE A 22 -12.61 -8.93 -21.84
C ILE A 22 -12.55 -7.40 -21.86
N TYR A 23 -11.42 -6.85 -21.40
CA TYR A 23 -11.12 -5.43 -21.39
C TYR A 23 -9.98 -5.15 -22.37
N HIS A 24 -10.09 -4.09 -23.17
CA HIS A 24 -9.06 -3.68 -24.11
C HIS A 24 -8.00 -2.81 -23.44
N GLN A 25 -6.85 -2.67 -24.07
CA GLN A 25 -5.76 -1.88 -23.51
C GLN A 25 -6.19 -0.43 -23.23
N GLY A 26 -5.93 0.03 -22.01
CA GLY A 26 -6.36 1.34 -21.50
C GLY A 26 -7.73 1.33 -20.83
N ASP A 27 -8.53 0.27 -20.97
CA ASP A 27 -9.82 0.18 -20.29
C ASP A 27 -9.64 0.16 -18.78
N ASN A 28 -10.52 0.89 -18.09
CA ASN A 28 -10.64 0.89 -16.64
C ASN A 28 -11.94 0.23 -16.20
N TRP A 29 -11.89 -0.55 -15.12
CA TRP A 29 -13.08 -1.14 -14.51
C TRP A 29 -12.96 -1.24 -13.00
N GLU A 30 -14.11 -1.16 -12.33
CA GLU A 30 -14.20 -1.31 -10.88
C GLU A 30 -14.58 -2.75 -10.52
N ASP A 31 -13.82 -3.37 -9.61
CA ASP A 31 -14.22 -4.60 -8.93
C ASP A 31 -14.99 -4.26 -7.66
N GLY A 32 -16.28 -3.94 -7.85
CA GLY A 32 -17.12 -3.41 -6.78
C GLY A 32 -16.49 -2.16 -6.15
N CYS A 33 -16.61 -2.05 -4.82
CA CYS A 33 -16.01 -0.93 -4.06
C CYS A 33 -14.58 -1.21 -3.57
N VAL A 34 -13.87 -2.19 -4.15
CA VAL A 34 -12.58 -2.64 -3.62
C VAL A 34 -11.42 -2.14 -4.47
N TYR A 35 -11.47 -2.36 -5.78
CA TYR A 35 -10.37 -2.04 -6.69
C TYR A 35 -10.85 -1.30 -7.94
N ASN A 36 -10.01 -0.40 -8.43
CA ASN A 36 -10.07 0.13 -9.79
C ASN A 36 -8.91 -0.48 -10.57
N CYS A 37 -9.23 -1.18 -11.64
CA CYS A 37 -8.31 -1.92 -12.46
C CYS A 37 -8.14 -1.27 -13.83
N THR A 38 -6.98 -1.45 -14.44
CA THR A 38 -6.62 -0.95 -15.76
C THR A 38 -6.00 -2.08 -16.57
N CYS A 39 -6.43 -2.26 -17.81
CA CYS A 39 -5.75 -3.16 -18.73
C CYS A 39 -4.51 -2.45 -19.27
N ASP A 40 -3.33 -2.90 -18.85
CA ASP A 40 -2.07 -2.24 -19.22
C ASP A 40 -1.57 -2.72 -20.58
N ASP A 41 -1.78 -4.01 -20.89
CA ASP A 41 -1.36 -4.65 -22.13
C ASP A 41 -2.31 -5.79 -22.53
N GLU A 42 -3.08 -5.56 -23.59
CA GLU A 42 -4.05 -6.53 -24.11
C GLU A 42 -3.43 -7.71 -24.87
N GLN A 43 -2.16 -7.59 -25.31
CA GLN A 43 -1.47 -8.67 -26.03
C GLN A 43 -1.01 -9.77 -25.09
N SER A 44 -0.51 -9.38 -23.91
CA SER A 44 -0.16 -10.30 -22.83
C SER A 44 -1.33 -10.59 -21.88
N GLY A 45 -2.40 -9.79 -21.94
CA GLY A 45 -3.54 -9.85 -21.01
C GLY A 45 -3.22 -9.29 -19.62
N HIS A 46 -2.17 -8.48 -19.50
CA HIS A 46 -1.71 -7.90 -18.24
C HIS A 46 -2.57 -6.69 -17.82
N PHE A 47 -3.04 -6.72 -16.57
CA PHE A 47 -3.78 -5.62 -15.96
C PHE A 47 -3.29 -5.33 -14.54
N SER A 48 -3.42 -4.08 -14.10
CA SER A 48 -3.08 -3.62 -12.76
C SER A 48 -4.32 -3.13 -12.02
N CYS A 49 -4.45 -3.48 -10.74
CA CYS A 49 -5.55 -3.03 -9.89
C CYS A 49 -5.03 -2.19 -8.71
N GLN A 50 -5.66 -1.05 -8.46
CA GLN A 50 -5.38 -0.18 -7.32
C GLN A 50 -6.57 -0.18 -6.36
N ALA A 51 -6.30 -0.21 -5.06
CA ALA A 51 -7.36 -0.13 -4.05
C ALA A 51 -8.07 1.23 -4.16
N LEU A 52 -9.41 1.20 -4.27
CA LEU A 52 -10.24 2.40 -4.31
C LEU A 52 -10.23 3.13 -2.97
N CYS A 53 -10.22 2.37 -1.87
CA CYS A 53 -10.41 2.91 -0.54
C CYS A 53 -9.15 2.86 0.33
N PRO A 54 -8.96 3.85 1.23
CA PRO A 54 -7.90 3.82 2.20
C PRO A 54 -8.08 2.66 3.18
N VAL A 55 -6.99 1.99 3.50
CA VAL A 55 -6.95 0.95 4.55
C VAL A 55 -6.65 1.62 5.88
N TYR A 56 -7.56 1.47 6.84
CA TYR A 56 -7.38 1.93 8.21
C TYR A 56 -6.97 0.75 9.09
N ASP A 57 -5.68 0.59 9.31
CA ASP A 57 -5.15 -0.43 10.21
C ASP A 57 -4.80 0.18 11.59
N HIS A 58 -4.78 -0.64 12.63
CA HIS A 58 -4.45 -0.23 14.00
C HIS A 58 -5.31 0.91 14.57
N LEU A 59 -6.61 0.94 14.24
CA LEU A 59 -7.51 1.91 14.81
C LEU A 59 -7.66 1.72 16.33
N PRO A 60 -7.61 2.81 17.13
CA PRO A 60 -7.95 2.76 18.55
C PRO A 60 -9.37 2.23 18.77
N ASN A 61 -9.61 1.55 19.90
CA ASN A 61 -10.94 1.00 20.23
C ASN A 61 -12.06 2.06 20.32
N ILE A 62 -11.69 3.34 20.46
CA ILE A 62 -12.63 4.47 20.45
C ILE A 62 -13.07 4.88 19.05
N CYS A 63 -12.46 4.33 18.01
CA CYS A 63 -12.68 4.65 16.61
C CYS A 63 -13.27 3.47 15.85
N LYS A 64 -14.15 3.76 14.88
CA LYS A 64 -14.75 2.78 13.98
C LYS A 64 -14.74 3.31 12.55
N VAL A 65 -14.57 2.43 11.58
CA VAL A 65 -14.79 2.77 10.17
C VAL A 65 -16.29 2.77 9.92
N VAL A 66 -16.83 3.89 9.47
CA VAL A 66 -18.23 4.07 9.09
C VAL A 66 -18.31 4.32 7.60
N ILE A 67 -19.10 3.50 6.91
CA ILE A 67 -19.37 3.62 5.47
C ILE A 67 -20.71 4.33 5.32
N PRO A 68 -20.74 5.60 4.85
CA PRO A 68 -22.00 6.30 4.62
C PRO A 68 -22.82 5.61 3.53
N ASN A 69 -24.14 5.70 3.63
CA ASN A 69 -25.05 5.12 2.63
C ASN A 69 -24.72 5.64 1.23
N GLY A 70 -24.47 4.72 0.30
CA GLY A 70 -24.16 5.04 -1.09
C GLY A 70 -22.70 5.43 -1.38
N GLN A 71 -21.80 5.36 -0.39
CA GLN A 71 -20.36 5.56 -0.61
C GLN A 71 -19.62 4.22 -0.60
N CYS A 72 -18.59 4.10 -1.45
CA CYS A 72 -17.72 2.92 -1.49
C CYS A 72 -16.70 2.88 -0.34
N CYS A 73 -16.20 4.05 0.07
CA CYS A 73 -15.14 4.14 1.07
C CYS A 73 -15.67 4.63 2.41
N GLY A 74 -15.31 3.91 3.47
CA GLY A 74 -15.57 4.34 4.82
C GLY A 74 -14.64 5.48 5.23
N HIS A 75 -15.07 6.23 6.23
CA HIS A 75 -14.23 7.15 6.98
C HIS A 75 -14.22 6.73 8.44
N VAL A 76 -13.22 7.15 9.20
CA VAL A 76 -13.14 6.78 10.60
C VAL A 76 -13.90 7.80 11.45
N GLU A 77 -14.83 7.31 12.25
CA GLU A 77 -15.51 8.07 13.29
C GLU A 77 -14.98 7.62 14.66
N CYS A 78 -14.44 8.57 15.43
CA CYS A 78 -13.99 8.32 16.80
C CYS A 78 -14.97 8.93 17.80
N SER A 79 -15.30 8.16 18.85
CA SER A 79 -16.07 8.67 19.98
C SER A 79 -15.22 9.70 20.72
N PRO A 80 -15.75 10.90 21.03
CA PRO A 80 -15.01 11.88 21.78
C PRO A 80 -14.73 11.32 23.17
N VAL A 81 -13.46 11.03 23.46
CA VAL A 81 -13.02 10.91 24.86
C VAL A 81 -13.13 12.32 25.42
N ARG A 82 -13.93 12.50 26.46
CA ARG A 82 -14.04 13.78 27.20
C ARG A 82 -12.64 14.40 27.33
N PRO A 83 -12.43 15.68 26.98
CA PRO A 83 -11.11 16.26 27.06
C PRO A 83 -10.68 16.26 28.52
N LEU A 84 -9.55 15.61 28.81
CA LEU A 84 -8.78 15.96 30.00
C LEU A 84 -8.21 17.37 29.74
N PRO A 85 -8.31 18.35 30.66
CA PRO A 85 -8.10 19.77 30.37
C PRO A 85 -6.67 20.21 30.02
N THR A 86 -5.78 19.30 29.61
CA THR A 86 -4.36 19.56 29.39
C THR A 86 -3.80 18.95 28.11
N ALA A 87 -4.63 18.44 27.20
CA ALA A 87 -4.14 18.07 25.87
C ALA A 87 -3.93 19.36 25.06
N PRO A 88 -2.70 19.70 24.62
CA PRO A 88 -2.51 20.82 23.71
C PRO A 88 -3.26 20.55 22.41
N ASP A 89 -3.94 21.56 21.88
CA ASP A 89 -4.95 21.50 20.82
C ASP A 89 -4.44 20.97 19.45
N GLU A 90 -3.15 20.66 19.31
CA GLU A 90 -2.50 20.28 18.04
C GLU A 90 -1.52 19.10 18.19
N GLY A 91 -1.92 18.06 18.94
CA GLY A 91 -1.09 16.86 19.17
C GLY A 91 -1.59 15.65 18.39
N CYS A 92 -0.69 14.97 17.68
CA CYS A 92 -0.99 13.75 16.95
C CYS A 92 -0.87 12.53 17.87
N PHE A 93 -1.95 11.75 18.03
CA PHE A 93 -1.96 10.58 18.89
C PHE A 93 -1.43 9.33 18.18
N PHE A 94 -0.34 8.74 18.68
CA PHE A 94 0.23 7.48 18.19
C PHE A 94 0.61 6.58 19.38
N LYS A 95 0.14 5.32 19.38
CA LYS A 95 0.41 4.29 20.42
C LYS A 95 0.31 4.78 21.89
N GLY A 96 -0.66 5.65 22.21
CA GLY A 96 -0.84 6.15 23.59
C GLY A 96 -0.05 7.41 23.94
N GLN A 97 0.69 7.99 22.99
CA GLN A 97 1.48 9.21 23.17
C GLN A 97 1.09 10.30 22.15
N TYR A 98 1.33 11.56 22.50
CA TYR A 98 1.11 12.71 21.62
C TYR A 98 2.45 13.16 21.01
N TYR A 99 2.46 13.33 19.69
CA TYR A 99 3.60 13.78 18.89
C TYR A 99 3.29 15.10 18.17
N GLY A 100 4.34 15.80 17.74
CA GLY A 100 4.19 16.93 16.82
C GLY A 100 3.71 16.45 15.46
N CYS A 101 2.63 17.04 14.94
CA CYS A 101 1.96 16.55 13.74
C CYS A 101 2.72 16.73 12.42
N SER A 102 3.87 17.39 12.43
CA SER A 102 4.77 17.54 11.29
C SER A 102 5.84 16.44 11.20
N GLU A 103 5.87 15.50 12.14
CA GLU A 103 6.92 14.49 12.24
C GLU A 103 6.57 13.19 11.52
N THR A 104 7.58 12.54 10.95
CA THR A 104 7.50 11.14 10.50
C THR A 104 8.03 10.25 11.61
N VAL A 105 7.25 9.27 12.04
CA VAL A 105 7.63 8.35 13.12
C VAL A 105 8.05 7.02 12.51
N ILE A 106 9.22 6.52 12.88
CA ILE A 106 9.63 5.15 12.56
C ILE A 106 9.13 4.23 13.68
N ASP A 107 8.27 3.29 13.33
CA ASP A 107 7.75 2.29 14.26
C ASP A 107 8.55 0.99 14.15
N ASP A 108 9.30 0.69 15.22
CA ASP A 108 10.04 -0.57 15.42
C ASP A 108 10.89 -1.00 14.21
N CYS A 109 11.54 -0.03 13.53
CA CYS A 109 12.30 -0.23 12.29
C CYS A 109 11.54 -0.99 11.17
N LYS A 110 10.21 -1.02 11.24
CA LYS A 110 9.35 -1.78 10.33
C LYS A 110 8.48 -0.88 9.48
N TYR A 111 7.97 0.20 10.06
CA TYR A 111 7.08 1.13 9.38
C TYR A 111 7.56 2.57 9.48
N LYS A 112 7.31 3.36 8.44
CA LYS A 112 7.40 4.82 8.43
C LYS A 112 6.01 5.40 8.42
N CYS A 113 5.64 6.11 9.48
CA CYS A 113 4.30 6.64 9.68
C CYS A 113 4.29 8.16 9.50
N GLU A 114 3.36 8.66 8.69
CA GLU A 114 3.12 10.08 8.44
C GLU A 114 1.76 10.47 9.00
N PHE A 115 1.65 11.60 9.69
CA PHE A 115 0.36 12.10 10.16
C PHE A 115 -0.44 12.70 9.00
N VAL A 116 -1.69 12.26 8.87
CA VAL A 116 -2.65 12.67 7.83
C VAL A 116 -3.59 13.76 8.37
N SER A 117 -3.93 13.73 9.66
CA SER A 117 -4.75 14.77 10.28
C SER A 117 -4.33 15.03 11.71
N ALA A 118 -3.88 16.26 11.96
CA ALA A 118 -3.36 16.70 13.24
C ALA A 118 -4.37 16.61 14.38
N ASN A 119 -5.63 16.88 14.08
CA ASN A 119 -6.68 17.06 15.09
C ASN A 119 -7.43 15.76 15.42
N LEU A 120 -7.22 14.71 14.62
CA LEU A 120 -7.91 13.42 14.75
C LEU A 120 -6.95 12.26 15.01
N GLY A 121 -5.64 12.53 15.08
CA GLY A 121 -4.61 11.51 15.30
C GLY A 121 -4.50 10.49 14.15
N PHE A 122 -4.97 10.83 12.95
CA PHE A 122 -4.83 9.94 11.80
C PHE A 122 -3.38 9.93 11.33
N TYR A 123 -2.79 8.75 11.28
CA TYR A 123 -1.48 8.52 10.66
C TYR A 123 -1.58 7.38 9.65
N ARG A 124 -0.78 7.48 8.59
CA ARG A 124 -0.60 6.44 7.58
C ARG A 124 0.79 5.86 7.73
N CYS A 125 0.88 4.56 7.94
CA CYS A 125 2.14 3.85 7.95
C CYS A 125 2.38 3.20 6.60
N LYS A 126 3.61 3.27 6.12
CA LYS A 126 4.11 2.46 5.01
C LYS A 126 5.22 1.56 5.51
N GLU A 127 5.46 0.42 4.87
CA GLU A 127 6.65 -0.37 5.14
C GLU A 127 7.88 0.53 4.98
N LEU A 128 8.73 0.55 6.01
CA LEU A 128 9.94 1.38 6.01
C LEU A 128 10.91 0.89 4.94
N CYS A 129 11.05 -0.42 4.81
CA CYS A 129 12.03 -1.05 3.95
C CYS A 129 11.41 -1.52 2.64
N TYR A 130 12.14 -1.24 1.55
CA TYR A 130 11.79 -1.76 0.24
C TYR A 130 11.98 -3.28 0.20
N LYS A 131 11.03 -3.98 -0.41
CA LYS A 131 11.13 -5.42 -0.68
C LYS A 131 11.90 -5.64 -1.96
N TRP A 132 13.08 -6.22 -1.83
CA TRP A 132 13.96 -6.50 -2.96
C TRP A 132 13.63 -7.85 -3.60
N ASP A 133 13.47 -7.85 -4.93
CA ASP A 133 13.47 -9.06 -5.75
C ASP A 133 14.82 -9.14 -6.49
N LEU A 134 15.78 -9.87 -5.91
CA LEU A 134 17.16 -9.89 -6.38
C LEU A 134 17.49 -11.23 -7.03
N PRO A 135 18.32 -11.24 -8.09
CA PRO A 135 18.84 -12.48 -8.65
C PRO A 135 19.75 -13.18 -7.63
N ALA A 136 19.87 -14.50 -7.75
CA ALA A 136 20.60 -15.35 -6.80
C ALA A 136 22.08 -14.97 -6.59
N SER A 137 22.67 -14.21 -7.51
CA SER A 137 24.04 -13.69 -7.40
C SER A 137 24.18 -12.49 -6.47
N CYS A 138 23.08 -11.92 -5.98
CA CYS A 138 23.07 -10.78 -5.07
C CYS A 138 22.76 -11.20 -3.63
N THR A 139 23.25 -10.42 -2.67
CA THR A 139 22.95 -10.60 -1.24
C THR A 139 22.42 -9.31 -0.62
N LEU A 140 21.74 -9.43 0.52
CA LEU A 140 21.33 -8.28 1.33
C LEU A 140 22.36 -8.05 2.44
N ARG A 141 22.97 -6.87 2.47
CA ARG A 141 23.82 -6.43 3.58
C ARG A 141 22.97 -5.97 4.75
N GLU A 142 23.42 -6.27 5.96
CA GLU A 142 22.80 -5.77 7.18
C GLU A 142 22.82 -4.22 7.23
N PRO A 143 21.83 -3.59 7.88
CA PRO A 143 21.75 -2.14 7.95
C PRO A 143 22.95 -1.54 8.67
N ALA A 144 23.38 -0.35 8.23
CA ALA A 144 24.37 0.43 8.97
C ALA A 144 23.83 0.89 10.33
N GLN A 145 24.72 1.32 11.23
CA GLN A 145 24.31 1.82 12.55
C GLN A 145 23.35 3.00 12.42
N GLY A 146 22.17 2.90 13.04
CA GLY A 146 21.11 3.92 12.96
C GLY A 146 20.25 3.85 11.69
N LYS A 147 20.45 2.82 10.86
CA LYS A 147 19.59 2.48 9.72
C LYS A 147 18.78 1.23 10.02
N CYS A 148 17.63 1.11 9.37
CA CYS A 148 16.73 -0.02 9.58
C CYS A 148 16.74 -1.00 8.41
N CYS A 149 17.02 -0.54 7.19
CA CYS A 149 16.79 -1.33 5.98
C CYS A 149 18.05 -1.96 5.41
N LYS A 150 17.92 -3.22 5.00
CA LYS A 150 18.99 -3.96 4.33
C LYS A 150 19.18 -3.46 2.91
N THR A 151 20.42 -3.41 2.45
CA THR A 151 20.78 -2.92 1.12
C THR A 151 21.30 -4.04 0.21
N PRO A 152 20.94 -4.02 -1.08
CA PRO A 152 21.39 -5.02 -2.04
C PRO A 152 22.89 -4.86 -2.33
N SER A 153 23.56 -6.00 -2.43
CA SER A 153 24.98 -6.12 -2.72
C SER A 153 25.16 -7.12 -3.83
N CYS A 154 25.38 -6.60 -5.04
CA CYS A 154 25.53 -7.41 -6.23
C CYS A 154 26.95 -7.33 -6.79
N PRO A 155 27.39 -8.33 -7.56
CA PRO A 155 28.63 -8.28 -8.32
C PRO A 155 28.65 -7.10 -9.32
N PRO A 156 29.85 -6.66 -9.76
CA PRO A 156 30.01 -5.46 -10.59
C PRO A 156 29.26 -5.47 -11.93
N TRP A 157 28.90 -6.65 -12.43
CA TRP A 157 28.19 -6.83 -13.69
C TRP A 157 26.66 -6.80 -13.56
N ILE A 158 26.12 -6.64 -12.35
CA ILE A 158 24.67 -6.51 -12.10
C ILE A 158 24.37 -5.08 -11.70
N SER A 159 23.56 -4.40 -12.53
CA SER A 159 23.02 -3.07 -12.23
C SER A 159 21.67 -3.19 -11.55
N ILE A 160 21.54 -2.63 -10.34
CA ILE A 160 20.27 -2.58 -9.60
C ILE A 160 19.57 -1.27 -9.96
N GLU A 161 18.32 -1.36 -10.45
CA GLU A 161 17.46 -0.20 -10.62
C GLU A 161 16.69 0.07 -9.32
N TYR A 162 16.89 1.27 -8.76
CA TYR A 162 16.23 1.69 -7.53
C TYR A 162 14.87 2.32 -7.83
N PRO A 163 13.84 2.09 -6.98
CA PRO A 163 12.58 2.77 -7.14
C PRO A 163 12.75 4.28 -7.01
N LYS A 164 11.96 5.04 -7.78
CA LYS A 164 12.04 6.50 -7.80
C LYS A 164 11.83 7.07 -6.39
N GLY A 165 12.80 7.86 -5.92
CA GLY A 165 12.77 8.47 -4.59
C GLY A 165 13.22 7.56 -3.44
N TYR A 166 13.81 6.40 -3.74
CA TYR A 166 14.44 5.53 -2.74
C TYR A 166 15.44 6.32 -1.90
N LYS A 167 15.32 6.19 -0.59
CA LYS A 167 16.28 6.67 0.40
C LYS A 167 16.63 5.50 1.30
N GLU A 168 17.90 5.43 1.68
CA GLU A 168 18.35 4.43 2.65
C GLU A 168 17.91 4.86 4.05
N GLU A 169 16.99 4.09 4.62
CA GLU A 169 16.37 4.33 5.93
C GLU A 169 16.99 3.45 7.02
#